data_AF-M7WH93-F1
#
_entry.id   AF-M7WH93-F1
#
_cell.length_a   1.000
_cell.length_b   1.000
_cell.length_c   1.000
_cell.angle_alpha   90.00
_cell.angle_beta   90.00
_cell.angle_gamma   90.00
#
_symmetry.space_group_name_H-M   'P 1'
#
loop_
_entity.id
_entity.type
_entity.pdbx_description
1 polymer ?
#
loop_
_entity_poly.entity_id
_entity_poly.type
_entity_poly.pdbx_seq_one_letter_code
_entity_poly.pdbx_strand_id
1 'polypeptide(L)'
;MLTFCDGETPQVINSLKSKDCIFSTIIPEIDNPWYFKFNNSAIYKDNTEDVFTQMFWKLGMKSFDDFITKLVNLPRISLEKSREVLKSRECIKAQLDAIKISLNNGFSKMNEIKEIYEQLYLNREKVKNNENFTITKTKTVEKRVDLKKGEVVLGCLKCDGICHDPCHCPHVFEDGEEKVTCYLHQNESGNCVVCGHSHKDHRYWKYRIVYETVTKQRTAQDILDRYNEGKKGVADAESILKKLEEEYYNIQMECYDKEIELVECVNKLSEIALNGKVT
;
A
#
# COMPACT_ATOMS: atom_id res chain seq x y z
N MET A 1 -2.47 32.22 14.70
CA MET A 1 -2.97 33.01 15.86
C MET A 1 -1.75 33.50 16.62
N LEU A 2 -1.52 34.82 16.64
CA LEU A 2 -0.52 35.41 17.55
C LEU A 2 -1.26 35.70 18.85
N THR A 3 -0.87 35.04 19.93
CA THR A 3 -1.46 35.25 21.24
C THR A 3 -0.81 36.48 21.90
N PHE A 4 -1.57 37.27 22.67
CA PHE A 4 -1.12 38.47 23.39
C PHE A 4 -0.77 39.71 22.53
N CYS A 5 -1.63 40.06 21.57
CA CYS A 5 -1.60 41.41 21.01
C CYS A 5 -2.50 42.31 21.86
N ASP A 6 -1.94 43.36 22.43
CA ASP A 6 -2.57 44.49 23.15
C ASP A 6 -3.57 45.31 22.29
N GLY A 7 -3.93 44.80 21.10
CA GLY A 7 -4.78 45.48 20.14
C GLY A 7 -4.00 46.31 19.12
N GLU A 8 -2.68 46.37 19.23
CA GLU A 8 -1.80 47.07 18.30
C GLU A 8 -1.58 46.33 16.98
N THR A 9 -0.89 46.99 16.05
CA THR A 9 -0.53 46.42 14.75
C THR A 9 0.44 45.25 14.94
N PRO A 10 0.13 44.03 14.46
CA PRO A 10 1.02 42.88 14.63
C PRO A 10 2.41 43.10 14.02
N GLN A 11 3.47 42.92 14.81
CA GLN A 11 4.86 43.14 14.38
C GLN A 11 5.31 42.20 13.25
N VAL A 12 4.68 41.03 13.13
CA VAL A 12 5.03 40.02 12.11
C VAL A 12 4.49 40.35 10.72
N ILE A 13 3.73 41.43 10.55
CA ILE A 13 3.09 41.79 9.27
C ILE A 13 4.09 41.84 8.12
N ASN A 14 5.26 42.45 8.35
CA ASN A 14 6.29 42.58 7.32
C ASN A 14 6.89 41.23 6.95
N SER A 15 7.08 40.33 7.92
CA SER A 15 7.55 38.97 7.69
C SER A 15 6.54 38.13 6.89
N LEU A 16 5.24 38.27 7.19
CA LEU A 16 4.18 37.54 6.47
C LEU A 16 3.98 38.05 5.03
N LYS A 17 4.26 39.33 4.77
CA LYS A 17 4.22 39.95 3.43
C LYS A 17 5.51 39.75 2.63
N SER A 18 6.57 39.22 3.24
CA SER A 18 7.83 38.92 2.55
C SER A 18 7.57 37.98 1.37
N LYS A 19 8.24 38.19 0.23
CA LYS A 19 8.16 37.32 -0.95
C LYS A 19 8.54 35.86 -0.65
N ASP A 20 9.36 35.64 0.37
CA ASP A 20 9.79 34.30 0.79
C ASP A 20 8.76 33.60 1.67
N CYS A 21 7.71 34.31 2.09
CA CYS A 21 6.64 33.76 2.91
C CYS A 21 5.55 33.14 2.03
N ILE A 22 5.14 31.91 2.36
CA ILE A 22 4.01 31.24 1.68
C ILE A 22 2.70 32.03 1.73
N PHE A 23 2.55 32.93 2.70
CA PHE A 23 1.36 33.76 2.85
C PHE A 23 1.35 34.99 1.94
N SER A 24 2.48 35.33 1.30
CA SER A 24 2.58 36.50 0.41
C SER A 24 1.67 36.42 -0.81
N THR A 25 1.28 35.20 -1.21
CA THR A 25 0.37 34.97 -2.33
C THR A 25 -1.11 35.07 -1.95
N ILE A 26 -1.48 34.80 -0.69
CA ILE A 26 -2.88 34.82 -0.23
C ILE A 26 -3.27 36.17 0.37
N ILE A 27 -2.33 36.87 1.02
CA ILE A 27 -2.60 38.17 1.66
C ILE A 27 -3.23 39.21 0.70
N PRO A 28 -2.76 39.36 -0.57
CA PRO A 28 -3.35 40.30 -1.51
C PRO A 28 -4.81 39.99 -1.89
N GLU A 29 -5.26 38.75 -1.71
CA GLU A 29 -6.61 38.30 -2.01
C GLU A 29 -7.60 38.56 -0.85
N ILE A 30 -7.12 39.08 0.28
CA ILE A 30 -7.92 39.33 1.48
C ILE A 30 -8.13 40.83 1.67
N ASP A 31 -9.39 41.24 1.85
CA ASP A 31 -9.73 42.63 2.16
C ASP A 31 -9.00 43.14 3.41
N ASN A 32 -8.46 44.36 3.33
CA ASN A 32 -7.79 44.98 4.47
C ASN A 32 -8.77 45.34 5.61
N PRO A 33 -8.38 45.17 6.89
CA PRO A 33 -7.15 44.51 7.34
C PRO A 33 -7.24 42.98 7.17
N TRP A 34 -6.23 42.36 6.55
CA TRP A 34 -6.20 40.90 6.32
C TRP A 34 -5.95 40.06 7.58
N TYR A 35 -5.76 40.71 8.72
CA TYR A 35 -5.59 40.10 10.03
C TYR A 35 -6.71 40.57 10.97
N PHE A 36 -7.02 39.74 11.96
CA PHE A 36 -8.12 39.95 12.89
C PHE A 36 -7.61 40.19 14.30
N LYS A 37 -8.30 41.03 15.06
CA LYS A 37 -8.04 41.23 16.48
C LYS A 37 -8.79 40.13 17.24
N PHE A 38 -8.08 39.34 18.02
CA PHE A 38 -8.71 38.27 18.77
C PHE A 38 -8.20 38.27 20.21
N ASN A 39 -9.13 38.37 21.17
CA ASN A 39 -8.81 38.34 22.59
C ASN A 39 -9.45 37.11 23.24
N ASN A 40 -8.63 36.11 23.53
CA ASN A 40 -9.04 34.85 24.14
C ASN A 40 -9.51 34.99 25.60
N SER A 41 -9.25 36.13 26.25
CA SER A 41 -9.54 36.29 27.68
C SER A 41 -11.02 36.12 28.01
N ALA A 42 -11.94 36.48 27.10
CA ALA A 42 -13.38 36.32 27.32
C ALA A 42 -13.90 34.89 27.12
N ILE A 43 -13.16 34.02 26.41
CA ILE A 43 -13.59 32.64 26.12
C ILE A 43 -13.63 31.78 27.40
N TYR A 44 -12.76 32.11 28.36
CA TYR A 44 -12.57 31.34 29.59
C TYR A 44 -13.09 32.07 30.84
N LYS A 45 -13.99 33.06 30.67
CA LYS A 45 -14.54 33.85 31.78
C LYS A 45 -15.94 33.38 32.13
N ASP A 46 -16.13 33.00 33.39
CA ASP A 46 -17.42 32.56 33.91
C ASP A 46 -18.38 33.73 34.20
N ASN A 47 -17.85 34.91 34.51
CA ASN A 47 -18.66 36.09 34.77
C ASN A 47 -18.98 36.86 33.47
N THR A 48 -20.09 36.50 32.85
CA THR A 48 -20.57 37.14 31.61
C THR A 48 -21.23 38.50 31.82
N GLU A 49 -21.44 38.93 33.07
CA GLU A 49 -21.95 40.26 33.42
C GLU A 49 -20.83 41.32 33.52
N ASP A 50 -19.57 40.88 33.63
CA ASP A 50 -18.42 41.78 33.64
C ASP A 50 -18.31 42.55 32.31
N VAL A 51 -18.23 43.88 32.42
CA VAL A 51 -18.25 44.80 31.27
C VAL A 51 -17.09 44.54 30.31
N PHE A 52 -15.90 44.22 30.83
CA PHE A 52 -14.74 43.91 30.00
C PHE A 52 -14.90 42.56 29.29
N THR A 53 -15.43 41.56 29.98
CA THR A 53 -15.75 40.25 29.41
C THR A 53 -16.76 40.38 28.26
N GLN A 54 -17.84 41.15 28.44
CA GLN A 54 -18.80 41.43 27.36
C GLN A 54 -18.19 42.19 26.19
N MET A 55 -17.33 43.19 26.47
CA MET A 55 -16.66 43.97 25.45
C MET A 55 -15.74 43.10 24.59
N PHE A 56 -14.91 42.26 25.22
CA PHE A 56 -14.02 41.34 24.51
C PHE A 56 -14.78 40.23 23.78
N TRP A 57 -15.88 39.74 24.34
CA TRP A 57 -16.76 38.79 23.66
C TRP A 57 -17.35 39.39 22.37
N LYS A 58 -17.94 40.59 22.44
CA LYS A 58 -18.47 41.29 21.26
C LYS A 58 -17.39 41.55 20.21
N LEU A 59 -16.18 41.92 20.63
CA LEU A 59 -15.03 42.09 19.74
C LEU A 59 -14.64 40.78 19.06
N GLY A 60 -14.56 39.68 19.81
CA GLY A 60 -14.24 38.35 19.29
C GLY A 60 -15.26 37.85 18.29
N MET A 61 -16.56 37.96 18.61
CA MET A 61 -17.65 37.56 17.71
C MET A 61 -17.66 38.37 16.42
N LYS A 62 -17.52 39.70 16.49
CA LYS A 62 -17.40 40.53 15.30
C LYS A 62 -16.20 40.12 14.44
N SER A 63 -15.07 39.79 15.08
CA SER A 63 -13.87 39.35 14.36
C SER A 63 -14.04 37.98 13.72
N PHE A 64 -14.84 37.08 14.31
CA PHE A 64 -15.24 35.82 13.68
C PHE A 64 -16.18 36.06 12.49
N ASP A 65 -17.16 36.95 12.60
CA ASP A 65 -18.05 37.30 11.48
C ASP A 65 -17.25 37.87 10.30
N ASP A 66 -16.31 38.78 10.58
CA ASP A 66 -15.39 39.32 9.58
C ASP A 66 -14.49 38.22 8.99
N PHE A 67 -14.00 37.28 9.82
CA PHE A 67 -13.20 36.16 9.36
C PHE A 67 -13.97 35.25 8.39
N ILE A 68 -15.18 34.84 8.75
CA ILE A 68 -16.02 33.99 7.89
C ILE A 68 -16.37 34.72 6.60
N THR A 69 -16.72 36.00 6.67
CA THR A 69 -17.03 36.82 5.49
C THR A 69 -15.86 36.85 4.51
N LYS A 70 -14.64 37.09 5.01
CA LYS A 70 -13.44 37.09 4.17
C LYS A 70 -13.09 35.69 3.65
N LEU A 71 -13.24 34.65 4.48
CA LEU A 71 -12.98 33.27 4.11
C LEU A 71 -13.87 32.80 2.94
N VAL A 72 -15.15 33.19 2.93
CA VAL A 72 -16.09 32.83 1.87
C VAL A 72 -15.75 33.52 0.54
N ASN A 73 -15.15 34.71 0.59
CA ASN A 73 -14.78 35.50 -0.58
C ASN A 73 -13.39 35.14 -1.15
N LEU A 74 -12.56 34.44 -0.38
CA LEU A 74 -11.24 34.01 -0.83
C LEU A 74 -11.34 33.10 -2.08
N PRO A 75 -10.40 33.23 -3.04
CA PRO A 75 -10.33 32.33 -4.17
C PRO A 75 -10.25 30.87 -3.71
N ARG A 76 -11.16 30.03 -4.23
CA ARG A 76 -11.17 28.61 -3.91
C ARG A 76 -10.12 27.90 -4.76
N ILE A 77 -9.29 27.09 -4.12
CA ILE A 77 -8.38 26.18 -4.80
C ILE A 77 -9.03 24.79 -4.83
N SER A 78 -9.12 24.18 -6.01
CA SER A 78 -9.60 22.81 -6.13
C SER A 78 -8.62 21.85 -5.44
N LEU A 79 -9.16 20.98 -4.58
CA LEU A 79 -8.42 19.89 -3.95
C LEU A 79 -8.36 18.62 -4.80
N GLU A 80 -8.92 18.65 -6.01
CA GLU A 80 -9.02 17.50 -6.92
C GLU A 80 -7.66 16.86 -7.18
N LYS A 81 -6.66 17.65 -7.62
CA LYS A 81 -5.29 17.17 -7.86
C LYS A 81 -4.68 16.52 -6.61
N SER A 82 -4.87 17.13 -5.42
CA SER A 82 -4.36 16.57 -4.17
C SER A 82 -5.01 15.22 -3.85
N ARG A 83 -6.33 15.08 -4.09
CA ARG A 83 -7.06 13.81 -3.90
C ARG A 83 -6.60 12.75 -4.89
N GLU A 84 -6.38 13.11 -6.14
CA GLU A 84 -5.86 12.21 -7.19
C GLU A 84 -4.46 11.69 -6.86
N VAL A 85 -3.57 12.57 -6.39
CA VAL A 85 -2.21 12.19 -5.98
C VAL A 85 -2.24 11.24 -4.78
N LEU A 86 -3.09 11.50 -3.78
CA LEU A 86 -3.25 10.59 -2.63
C LEU A 86 -3.75 9.21 -3.06
N LYS A 87 -4.80 9.16 -3.89
CA LYS A 87 -5.34 7.91 -4.43
C LYS A 87 -4.30 7.15 -5.26
N SER A 88 -3.56 7.85 -6.10
CA SER A 88 -2.50 7.26 -6.92
C SER A 88 -1.39 6.66 -6.05
N ARG A 89 -0.99 7.35 -4.97
CA ARG A 89 0.01 6.82 -4.01
C ARG A 89 -0.45 5.54 -3.33
N GLU A 90 -1.70 5.48 -2.88
CA GLU A 90 -2.25 4.28 -2.26
C GLU A 90 -2.28 3.10 -3.24
N CYS A 91 -2.72 3.36 -4.47
CA CYS A 91 -2.71 2.38 -5.55
C CYS A 91 -1.30 1.84 -5.85
N ILE A 92 -0.29 2.72 -5.99
CA ILE A 92 1.09 2.30 -6.25
C ILE A 92 1.67 1.52 -5.07
N LYS A 93 1.38 1.90 -3.82
CA LYS A 93 1.82 1.12 -2.64
C LYS A 93 1.30 -0.31 -2.69
N ALA A 94 0.03 -0.49 -3.03
CA ALA A 94 -0.55 -1.80 -3.14
C ALA A 94 0.05 -2.65 -4.29
N GLN A 95 0.37 -2.00 -5.41
CA GLN A 95 1.11 -2.65 -6.50
C GLN A 95 2.50 -3.11 -6.05
N LEU A 96 3.25 -2.25 -5.34
CA LEU A 96 4.56 -2.59 -4.78
C LEU A 96 4.48 -3.79 -3.81
N ASP A 97 3.47 -3.84 -2.95
CA ASP A 97 3.25 -4.98 -2.06
C ASP A 97 2.95 -6.27 -2.84
N ALA A 98 2.14 -6.20 -3.91
CA ALA A 98 1.89 -7.33 -4.82
C ALA A 98 3.18 -7.84 -5.45
N ILE A 99 3.96 -6.93 -6.04
CA ILE A 99 5.22 -7.24 -6.72
C ILE A 99 6.16 -7.93 -5.74
N LYS A 100 6.27 -7.40 -4.52
CA LYS A 100 7.08 -8.00 -3.45
C LYS A 100 6.65 -9.43 -3.12
N ILE A 101 5.35 -9.70 -3.01
CA ILE A 101 4.84 -11.05 -2.76
C ILE A 101 5.20 -11.97 -3.94
N SER A 102 4.98 -11.53 -5.18
CA SER A 102 5.30 -12.29 -6.39
C SER A 102 6.79 -12.64 -6.48
N LEU A 103 7.68 -11.68 -6.23
CA LEU A 103 9.13 -11.87 -6.21
C LEU A 103 9.55 -12.88 -5.13
N ASN A 104 9.02 -12.76 -3.91
CA ASN A 104 9.33 -13.71 -2.83
C ASN A 104 8.89 -15.14 -3.16
N ASN A 105 7.73 -15.30 -3.81
CA ASN A 105 7.26 -16.60 -4.27
C ASN A 105 8.19 -17.17 -5.36
N GLY A 106 8.58 -16.35 -6.33
CA GLY A 106 9.54 -16.71 -7.37
C GLY A 106 10.89 -17.14 -6.79
N PHE A 107 11.49 -16.33 -5.92
CA PHE A 107 12.76 -16.64 -5.25
C PHE A 107 12.68 -17.91 -4.40
N SER A 108 11.58 -18.11 -3.66
CA SER A 108 11.38 -19.34 -2.91
C SER A 108 11.33 -20.56 -3.82
N LYS A 109 10.71 -20.44 -4.99
CA LYS A 109 10.58 -21.53 -5.95
C LYS A 109 11.90 -21.85 -6.64
N MET A 110 12.66 -20.82 -7.01
CA MET A 110 14.02 -20.94 -7.56
C MET A 110 14.96 -21.64 -6.57
N ASN A 111 14.88 -21.31 -5.28
CA ASN A 111 15.65 -22.00 -4.24
C ASN A 111 15.25 -23.48 -4.12
N GLU A 112 13.95 -23.81 -4.14
CA GLU A 112 13.48 -25.20 -4.13
C GLU A 112 14.06 -25.99 -5.34
N ILE A 113 14.04 -25.39 -6.52
CA ILE A 113 14.58 -26.01 -7.75
C ILE A 113 16.09 -26.23 -7.62
N LYS A 114 16.83 -25.23 -7.13
CA LYS A 114 18.28 -25.31 -6.93
C LYS A 114 18.67 -26.45 -5.99
N GLU A 115 17.99 -26.58 -4.84
CA GLU A 115 18.23 -27.67 -3.89
C GLU A 115 17.98 -29.06 -4.50
N ILE A 116 16.91 -29.19 -5.29
CA ILE A 116 16.58 -30.45 -6.00
C ILE A 116 17.66 -30.75 -7.05
N TYR A 117 18.04 -29.75 -7.84
CA TYR A 117 19.04 -29.88 -8.90
C TYR A 117 20.38 -30.37 -8.33
N GLU A 118 20.90 -29.72 -7.28
CA GLU A 118 22.17 -30.10 -6.64
C GLU A 118 22.15 -31.54 -6.13
N GLN A 119 21.07 -31.96 -5.49
CA GLN A 119 20.94 -33.33 -4.96
C GLN A 119 20.80 -34.39 -6.07
N LEU A 120 20.05 -34.08 -7.13
CA LEU A 120 19.96 -34.97 -8.30
C LEU A 120 21.32 -35.09 -8.99
N TYR A 121 22.03 -33.98 -9.16
CA TYR A 121 23.35 -33.95 -9.79
C TYR A 121 24.40 -34.74 -9.00
N LEU A 122 24.44 -34.57 -7.67
CA LEU A 122 25.34 -35.33 -6.78
C LEU A 122 25.02 -36.82 -6.75
N ASN A 123 23.75 -37.20 -6.90
CA ASN A 123 23.30 -38.60 -6.91
C ASN A 123 23.02 -39.13 -8.33
N ARG A 124 23.55 -38.49 -9.39
CA ARG A 124 23.23 -38.85 -10.78
C ARG A 124 23.50 -40.32 -11.12
N GLU A 125 24.56 -40.90 -10.57
CA GLU A 125 24.90 -42.32 -10.81
C GLU A 125 23.87 -43.24 -10.13
N LYS A 126 23.38 -42.86 -8.94
CA LYS A 126 22.29 -43.58 -8.26
C LYS A 126 21.01 -43.50 -9.07
N VAL A 127 20.69 -42.34 -9.64
CA VAL A 127 19.53 -42.18 -10.55
C VAL A 127 19.68 -43.09 -11.78
N LYS A 128 20.86 -43.10 -12.41
CA LYS A 128 21.17 -43.93 -13.57
C LYS A 128 21.06 -45.43 -13.27
N ASN A 129 21.48 -45.84 -12.08
CA ASN A 129 21.39 -47.22 -11.60
C ASN A 129 20.01 -47.58 -11.01
N ASN A 130 19.05 -46.65 -11.04
CA ASN A 130 17.72 -46.82 -10.45
C ASN A 130 17.76 -47.18 -8.94
N GLU A 131 18.76 -46.63 -8.25
CA GLU A 131 18.94 -46.76 -6.80
C GLU A 131 18.06 -45.73 -6.07
N ASN A 132 17.42 -46.16 -4.98
CA ASN A 132 16.62 -45.28 -4.16
C ASN A 132 17.51 -44.37 -3.29
N PHE A 133 17.18 -43.09 -3.23
CA PHE A 133 17.74 -42.14 -2.27
C PHE A 133 16.68 -41.09 -1.88
N THR A 134 16.94 -40.36 -0.80
CA THR A 134 16.07 -39.29 -0.31
C THR A 134 16.58 -37.93 -0.76
N ILE A 135 15.67 -37.06 -1.17
CA ILE A 135 15.92 -35.65 -1.46
C ILE A 135 15.23 -34.83 -0.38
N THR A 136 15.97 -33.90 0.21
CA THR A 136 15.45 -32.95 1.18
C THR A 136 15.26 -31.62 0.48
N LYS A 137 14.06 -31.04 0.56
CA LYS A 137 13.82 -29.71 0.01
C LYS A 137 13.13 -28.82 1.02
N THR A 138 13.49 -27.56 0.96
CA THR A 138 12.86 -26.48 1.67
C THR A 138 11.67 -26.01 0.86
N LYS A 139 10.47 -26.08 1.44
CA LYS A 139 9.25 -25.59 0.81
C LYS A 139 8.62 -24.53 1.68
N THR A 140 8.35 -23.37 1.09
CA THR A 140 7.48 -22.37 1.69
C THR A 140 6.03 -22.87 1.60
N VAL A 141 5.36 -22.93 2.74
CA VAL A 141 3.95 -23.30 2.85
C VAL A 141 3.14 -22.14 3.39
N GLU A 142 1.92 -22.02 2.87
CA GLU A 142 0.96 -21.04 3.34
C GLU A 142 0.30 -21.52 4.62
N LYS A 143 0.19 -20.61 5.59
CA LYS A 143 -0.53 -20.79 6.82
C LYS A 143 -1.52 -19.65 6.99
N ARG A 144 -2.77 -20.00 7.29
CA ARG A 144 -3.79 -19.00 7.61
C ARG A 144 -3.68 -18.63 9.09
N VAL A 145 -3.59 -17.33 9.36
CA VAL A 145 -3.56 -16.78 10.71
C VAL A 145 -4.75 -15.87 10.87
N ASP A 146 -5.62 -16.19 11.82
CA ASP A 146 -6.81 -15.38 12.11
C ASP A 146 -6.41 -13.96 12.52
N LEU A 147 -7.18 -13.00 12.04
CA LEU A 147 -7.01 -11.59 12.35
C LEU A 147 -7.71 -11.24 13.67
N LYS A 148 -7.30 -10.14 14.29
CA LYS A 148 -7.99 -9.65 15.48
C LYS A 148 -9.40 -9.21 15.12
N LYS A 149 -10.30 -9.20 16.10
CA LYS A 149 -11.68 -8.73 15.90
C LYS A 149 -11.67 -7.30 15.34
N GLY A 150 -12.27 -7.12 14.16
CA GLY A 150 -12.35 -5.82 13.47
C GLY A 150 -11.24 -5.57 12.45
N GLU A 151 -10.22 -6.42 12.38
CA GLU A 151 -9.22 -6.40 11.32
C GLU A 151 -9.70 -7.27 10.15
N VAL A 152 -9.49 -6.77 8.93
CA VAL A 152 -9.75 -7.52 7.70
C VAL A 152 -8.69 -7.25 6.65
N VAL A 153 -8.59 -8.19 5.73
CA VAL A 153 -7.82 -8.04 4.49
C VAL A 153 -8.75 -8.24 3.31
N LEU A 154 -8.40 -7.66 2.17
CA LEU A 154 -9.10 -7.94 0.93
C LEU A 154 -8.38 -9.05 0.19
N GLY A 155 -9.01 -10.20 0.01
CA GLY A 155 -8.48 -11.32 -0.76
C GLY A 155 -9.21 -11.50 -2.09
N CYS A 156 -8.53 -12.11 -3.07
CA CYS A 156 -9.08 -12.46 -4.37
C CYS A 156 -9.40 -13.95 -4.46
N LEU A 157 -10.62 -14.31 -4.86
CA LEU A 157 -11.08 -15.69 -5.00
C LEU A 157 -10.53 -16.41 -6.25
N LYS A 158 -9.89 -15.67 -7.18
CA LYS A 158 -9.35 -16.23 -8.43
C LYS A 158 -7.91 -16.71 -8.30
N CYS A 159 -7.09 -15.96 -7.56
CA CYS A 159 -5.68 -16.29 -7.35
C CYS A 159 -5.33 -16.63 -5.90
N ASP A 160 -6.32 -16.63 -5.00
CA ASP A 160 -6.14 -16.83 -3.55
C ASP A 160 -5.13 -15.86 -2.90
N GLY A 161 -4.83 -14.75 -3.58
CA GLY A 161 -3.91 -13.72 -3.10
C GLY A 161 -4.58 -12.65 -2.24
N ILE A 162 -3.81 -12.03 -1.34
CA ILE A 162 -4.22 -10.85 -0.59
C ILE A 162 -3.90 -9.60 -1.42
N CYS A 163 -4.92 -8.79 -1.67
CA CYS A 163 -4.82 -7.58 -2.49
C CYS A 163 -4.81 -6.27 -1.70
N HIS A 164 -5.19 -6.29 -0.41
CA HIS A 164 -5.09 -5.13 0.47
C HIS A 164 -5.03 -5.58 1.94
N ASP A 165 -3.93 -5.25 2.64
CA ASP A 165 -3.70 -5.58 4.05
C ASP A 165 -2.89 -4.47 4.75
N PRO A 166 -3.37 -3.88 5.86
CA PRO A 166 -4.71 -4.04 6.42
C PRO A 166 -5.75 -3.26 5.60
N CYS A 167 -6.97 -3.78 5.48
CA CYS A 167 -8.06 -3.03 4.87
C CYS A 167 -8.86 -2.29 5.93
N HIS A 168 -8.93 -0.95 5.80
CA HIS A 168 -9.72 -0.08 6.69
C HIS A 168 -11.08 0.33 6.09
N CYS A 169 -11.49 -0.29 4.99
CA CYS A 169 -12.76 0.02 4.36
C CYS A 169 -13.93 -0.50 5.22
N PRO A 170 -15.07 0.23 5.26
CA PRO A 170 -16.26 -0.24 5.96
C PRO A 170 -16.79 -1.55 5.39
N HIS A 171 -17.25 -2.45 6.27
CA HIS A 171 -18.03 -3.61 5.85
C HIS A 171 -19.49 -3.18 5.66
N VAL A 172 -19.93 -3.16 4.42
CA VAL A 172 -21.32 -2.85 4.08
C VAL A 172 -22.05 -4.13 3.72
N PHE A 173 -23.24 -4.31 4.26
CA PHE A 173 -24.14 -5.40 3.93
C PHE A 173 -25.34 -4.84 3.18
N GLU A 174 -25.59 -5.33 1.97
CA GLU A 174 -26.78 -5.03 1.16
C GLU A 174 -27.50 -6.35 0.90
N ASP A 175 -28.80 -6.41 1.18
CA ASP A 175 -29.63 -7.61 1.01
C ASP A 175 -29.09 -8.89 1.67
N GLY A 176 -28.33 -8.74 2.75
CA GLY A 176 -27.72 -9.85 3.49
C GLY A 176 -26.38 -10.34 2.91
N GLU A 177 -25.91 -9.77 1.81
CA GLU A 177 -24.60 -10.08 1.23
C GLU A 177 -23.55 -9.03 1.63
N GLU A 178 -22.35 -9.49 1.97
CA GLU A 178 -21.22 -8.61 2.23
C GLU A 178 -20.74 -7.98 0.91
N LYS A 179 -20.84 -6.65 0.83
CA LYS A 179 -20.34 -5.88 -0.30
C LYS A 179 -18.92 -5.41 -0.03
N VAL A 180 -18.02 -5.73 -0.94
CA VAL A 180 -16.68 -5.15 -0.94
C VAL A 180 -16.78 -3.70 -1.41
N THR A 181 -16.42 -2.77 -0.52
CA THR A 181 -16.38 -1.33 -0.83
C THR A 181 -14.95 -0.82 -1.04
N CYS A 182 -13.97 -1.70 -0.99
CA CYS A 182 -12.56 -1.38 -1.16
C CYS A 182 -12.18 -1.13 -2.63
N TYR A 183 -12.68 -0.03 -3.20
CA TYR A 183 -12.39 0.39 -4.58
C TYR A 183 -11.07 1.15 -4.72
N LEU A 184 -10.25 1.21 -3.66
CA LEU A 184 -9.00 1.97 -3.63
C LEU A 184 -8.07 1.56 -4.77
N HIS A 185 -8.05 0.27 -5.11
CA HIS A 185 -7.11 -0.33 -6.03
C HIS A 185 -7.77 -0.82 -7.32
N GLN A 186 -8.83 -0.16 -7.81
CA GLN A 186 -9.43 -0.52 -9.10
C GLN A 186 -8.93 0.40 -10.23
N ASN A 187 -8.65 -0.18 -11.39
CA ASN A 187 -8.42 0.57 -12.62
C ASN A 187 -9.76 1.03 -13.25
N GLU A 188 -9.70 1.78 -14.35
CA GLU A 188 -10.88 2.29 -15.05
C GLU A 188 -11.82 1.19 -15.56
N SER A 189 -11.29 -0.01 -15.81
CA SER A 189 -12.08 -1.19 -16.21
C SER A 189 -12.71 -1.94 -15.03
N GLY A 190 -12.51 -1.48 -13.79
CA GLY A 190 -13.03 -2.14 -12.58
C GLY A 190 -12.23 -3.38 -12.15
N ASN A 191 -11.00 -3.54 -12.64
CA ASN A 191 -10.10 -4.63 -12.25
C ASN A 191 -9.16 -4.15 -11.15
N CYS A 192 -8.82 -5.07 -10.24
CA CYS A 192 -7.86 -4.83 -9.20
C CYS A 192 -6.47 -4.58 -9.80
N VAL A 193 -5.83 -3.47 -9.44
CA VAL A 193 -4.48 -3.14 -9.90
C VAL A 193 -3.41 -4.04 -9.30
N VAL A 194 -3.75 -4.80 -8.26
CA VAL A 194 -2.84 -5.69 -7.53
C VAL A 194 -2.80 -7.08 -8.17
N CYS A 195 -3.95 -7.63 -8.57
CA CYS A 195 -4.02 -8.99 -9.13
C CYS A 195 -4.57 -9.07 -10.56
N GLY A 196 -5.00 -7.94 -11.16
CA GLY A 196 -5.57 -7.89 -12.52
C GLY A 196 -7.00 -8.45 -12.66
N HIS A 197 -7.52 -9.17 -11.66
CA HIS A 197 -8.86 -9.74 -11.69
C HIS A 197 -9.96 -8.72 -11.40
N SER A 198 -11.20 -9.05 -11.74
CA SER A 198 -12.35 -8.18 -11.47
C SER A 198 -12.46 -7.90 -9.98
N HIS A 199 -12.80 -6.66 -9.62
CA HIS A 199 -13.07 -6.32 -8.21
C HIS A 199 -14.20 -7.17 -7.61
N LYS A 200 -15.12 -7.68 -8.44
CA LYS A 200 -16.20 -8.60 -8.03
C LYS A 200 -15.72 -9.95 -7.52
N ASP A 201 -14.50 -10.36 -7.88
CA ASP A 201 -13.87 -11.59 -7.42
C ASP A 201 -13.20 -11.44 -6.05
N HIS A 202 -13.31 -10.28 -5.40
CA HIS A 202 -12.69 -10.02 -4.11
C HIS A 202 -13.68 -10.17 -2.95
N ARG A 203 -13.18 -10.59 -1.78
CA ARG A 203 -13.95 -10.69 -0.53
C ARG A 203 -13.10 -10.24 0.64
N TYR A 204 -13.74 -9.78 1.71
CA TYR A 204 -13.02 -9.54 2.95
C TYR A 204 -12.73 -10.87 3.63
N TRP A 205 -11.48 -11.06 4.03
CA TRP A 205 -11.05 -12.21 4.81
C TRP A 205 -10.74 -11.77 6.24
N LYS A 206 -11.06 -12.67 7.18
CA LYS A 206 -10.77 -12.52 8.62
C LYS A 206 -9.48 -13.25 9.03
N TYR A 207 -8.66 -13.61 8.04
CA TYR A 207 -7.37 -14.26 8.22
C TYR A 207 -6.38 -13.63 7.24
N ARG A 208 -5.09 -13.66 7.59
CA ARG A 208 -3.98 -13.37 6.69
C ARG A 208 -3.27 -14.67 6.30
N ILE A 209 -2.66 -14.67 5.13
CA ILE A 209 -1.76 -15.73 4.70
C ILE A 209 -0.37 -15.34 5.18
N VAL A 210 0.21 -16.17 6.04
CA VAL A 210 1.63 -16.08 6.40
C VAL A 210 2.37 -17.25 5.77
N TYR A 211 3.64 -17.01 5.46
CA TYR A 211 4.50 -18.01 4.84
C TYR A 211 5.43 -18.61 5.90
N GLU A 212 5.45 -19.93 5.97
CA GLU A 212 6.34 -20.69 6.85
C GLU A 212 7.23 -21.59 6.00
N THR A 213 8.52 -21.60 6.33
CA THR A 213 9.50 -22.44 5.65
C THR A 213 9.53 -23.80 6.34
N VAL A 214 9.17 -24.87 5.62
CA VAL A 214 9.21 -26.23 6.14
C VAL A 214 10.14 -27.11 5.31
N THR A 215 10.93 -27.93 5.99
CA THR A 215 11.75 -28.95 5.33
C THR A 215 10.91 -30.19 5.07
N LYS A 216 10.88 -30.66 3.82
CA LYS A 216 10.23 -31.91 3.42
C LYS A 216 11.23 -32.87 2.81
N GLN A 217 11.22 -34.10 3.29
CA GLN A 217 11.90 -35.20 2.62
C GLN A 217 10.95 -35.86 1.62
N ARG A 218 11.47 -36.19 0.44
CA ARG A 218 10.81 -37.03 -0.56
C ARG A 218 11.77 -38.09 -1.07
N THR A 219 11.24 -39.16 -1.62
CA THR A 219 12.08 -40.11 -2.34
C THR A 219 12.46 -39.52 -3.69
N ALA A 220 13.62 -39.91 -4.21
CA ALA A 220 14.03 -39.55 -5.57
C ALA A 220 12.97 -40.02 -6.58
N GLN A 221 12.39 -41.21 -6.39
CA GLN A 221 11.33 -41.74 -7.25
C GLN A 221 10.12 -40.82 -7.34
N ASP A 222 9.67 -40.21 -6.24
CA ASP A 222 8.55 -39.26 -6.24
C ASP A 222 8.82 -38.02 -7.12
N ILE A 223 10.09 -37.59 -7.19
CA ILE A 223 10.52 -36.49 -8.05
C ILE A 223 10.59 -36.97 -9.49
N LEU A 224 11.22 -38.12 -9.74
CA LEU A 224 11.34 -38.73 -11.08
C LEU A 224 9.97 -38.94 -11.73
N ASP A 225 9.01 -39.53 -11.00
CA ASP A 225 7.65 -39.80 -11.49
C ASP A 225 6.90 -38.52 -11.86
N ARG A 226 7.11 -37.43 -11.10
CA ARG A 226 6.51 -36.12 -11.37
C ARG A 226 7.00 -35.52 -12.68
N TYR A 227 8.30 -35.66 -12.98
CA TYR A 227 8.92 -35.03 -14.15
C TYR A 227 8.94 -35.94 -15.40
N ASN A 228 8.76 -37.26 -15.25
CA ASN A 228 8.77 -38.24 -16.35
C ASN A 228 7.37 -38.60 -16.92
N GLU A 229 6.31 -37.89 -16.54
CA GLU A 229 4.94 -38.11 -17.07
C GLU A 229 4.46 -39.58 -16.94
N GLY A 230 4.92 -40.30 -15.91
CA GLY A 230 4.53 -41.69 -15.68
C GLY A 230 5.17 -42.76 -16.59
N LYS A 231 6.19 -42.41 -17.40
CA LYS A 231 6.94 -43.41 -18.19
C LYS A 231 7.91 -44.21 -17.30
N LYS A 232 7.67 -45.52 -17.17
CA LYS A 232 8.58 -46.46 -16.48
C LYS A 232 9.72 -46.88 -17.41
N GLY A 233 10.95 -46.60 -17.02
CA GLY A 233 12.19 -46.93 -17.75
C GLY A 233 13.37 -46.13 -17.17
N VAL A 234 14.61 -46.48 -17.54
CA VAL A 234 15.87 -45.86 -17.04
C VAL A 234 15.67 -44.35 -16.90
N ALA A 235 15.67 -43.88 -15.65
CA ALA A 235 15.40 -42.48 -15.36
C ALA A 235 16.47 -41.63 -16.07
N ASP A 236 16.04 -40.80 -17.02
CA ASP A 236 16.93 -39.86 -17.66
C ASP A 236 17.11 -38.65 -16.74
N ALA A 237 18.05 -38.80 -15.79
CA ALA A 237 18.45 -37.74 -14.88
C ALA A 237 18.72 -36.43 -15.63
N GLU A 238 19.28 -36.51 -16.84
CA GLU A 238 19.62 -35.37 -17.68
C GLU A 238 18.36 -34.65 -18.17
N SER A 239 17.35 -35.38 -18.64
CA SER A 239 16.06 -34.79 -19.02
C SER A 239 15.40 -34.05 -17.86
N ILE A 240 15.49 -34.57 -16.65
CA ILE A 240 14.90 -33.93 -15.46
C ILE A 240 15.70 -32.69 -15.05
N LEU A 241 17.02 -32.76 -15.04
CA LEU A 241 17.89 -31.61 -14.79
C LEU A 241 17.59 -30.49 -15.79
N LYS A 242 17.42 -30.83 -17.07
CA LYS A 242 17.03 -29.86 -18.11
C LYS A 242 15.65 -29.24 -17.87
N LYS A 243 14.64 -30.04 -17.49
CA LYS A 243 13.30 -29.50 -17.14
C LYS A 243 13.37 -28.56 -15.93
N LEU A 244 14.21 -28.87 -14.94
CA LEU A 244 14.45 -28.00 -13.78
C LEU A 244 15.13 -26.68 -14.19
N GLU A 245 16.11 -26.73 -15.10
CA GLU A 245 16.74 -25.53 -15.67
C GLU A 245 15.74 -24.66 -16.44
N GLU A 246 14.88 -25.27 -17.25
CA GLU A 246 13.80 -24.57 -17.97
C GLU A 246 12.78 -23.94 -17.00
N GLU A 247 12.34 -24.66 -15.97
CA GLU A 247 11.43 -24.14 -14.92
C GLU A 247 12.09 -22.95 -14.19
N TYR A 248 13.38 -23.09 -13.82
CA TYR A 248 14.14 -22.03 -13.17
C TYR A 248 14.24 -20.77 -14.04
N TYR A 249 14.59 -20.93 -15.32
CA TYR A 249 14.73 -19.83 -16.27
C TYR A 249 13.40 -19.09 -16.48
N ASN A 250 12.29 -19.82 -16.61
CA ASN A 250 10.97 -19.21 -16.76
C ASN A 250 10.60 -18.36 -15.54
N ILE A 251 10.82 -18.88 -14.32
CA ILE A 251 10.57 -18.11 -13.09
C ILE A 251 11.50 -16.89 -13.00
N GLN A 252 12.76 -17.02 -13.44
CA GLN A 252 13.70 -15.92 -13.47
C GLN A 252 13.22 -14.79 -14.42
N MET A 253 12.68 -15.15 -15.59
CA MET A 253 12.10 -14.18 -16.53
C MET A 253 10.86 -13.48 -15.94
N GLU A 254 9.97 -14.24 -15.30
CA GLU A 254 8.81 -13.65 -14.59
C GLU A 254 9.26 -12.68 -13.49
N CYS A 255 10.32 -13.00 -12.74
CA CYS A 255 10.88 -12.11 -11.73
C CYS A 255 11.46 -10.82 -12.35
N TYR A 256 12.14 -10.94 -13.50
CA TYR A 256 12.68 -9.78 -14.22
C TYR A 256 11.57 -8.83 -14.70
N ASP A 257 10.46 -9.37 -15.22
CA ASP A 257 9.29 -8.57 -15.59
C ASP A 257 8.73 -7.80 -14.38
N LYS A 258 8.71 -8.45 -13.19
CA LYS A 258 8.31 -7.81 -11.93
C LYS A 258 9.28 -6.74 -11.44
N GLU A 259 10.58 -6.88 -11.70
CA GLU A 259 11.55 -5.83 -11.42
C GLU A 259 11.31 -4.58 -12.30
N ILE A 260 10.93 -4.78 -13.56
CA ILE A 260 10.55 -3.67 -14.46
C ILE A 260 9.31 -2.95 -13.92
N GLU A 261 8.25 -3.68 -13.57
CA GLU A 261 7.03 -3.11 -12.97
C GLU A 261 7.35 -2.31 -11.68
N LEU A 262 8.31 -2.77 -10.89
CA LEU A 262 8.77 -2.08 -9.67
C LEU A 262 9.41 -0.73 -10.00
N VAL A 263 10.28 -0.69 -11.00
CA VAL A 263 10.93 0.55 -11.48
C VAL A 263 9.88 1.54 -11.98
N GLU A 264 8.88 1.08 -12.74
CA GLU A 264 7.78 1.93 -13.21
C GLU A 264 6.98 2.54 -12.05
N CYS A 265 6.67 1.74 -11.01
CA CYS A 265 6.01 2.21 -9.80
C CYS A 265 6.82 3.33 -9.09
N VAL A 266 8.13 3.15 -8.95
CA VAL A 266 9.02 4.13 -8.32
C VAL A 266 9.12 5.42 -9.14
N ASN A 267 9.21 5.31 -10.46
CA ASN A 267 9.23 6.48 -11.36
C ASN A 267 7.92 7.27 -11.22
N LYS A 268 6.77 6.59 -11.22
CA LYS A 268 5.47 7.24 -11.05
C LYS A 268 5.31 7.91 -9.68
N LEU A 269 5.84 7.31 -8.61
CA LEU A 269 5.89 7.97 -7.29
C LEU A 269 6.73 9.25 -7.30
N SER A 270 7.82 9.26 -8.06
CA SER A 270 8.70 10.42 -8.23
C SER A 270 8.00 11.55 -8.98
N GLU A 271 7.27 11.23 -10.05
CA GLU A 271 6.51 12.19 -10.86
C GLU A 271 5.42 12.91 -10.06
N ILE A 272 4.71 12.19 -9.17
CA ILE A 272 3.62 12.76 -8.37
C ILE A 272 4.09 13.41 -7.06
N ALA A 273 5.41 13.48 -6.82
CA ALA A 273 5.98 14.05 -5.61
C ALA A 273 6.04 15.60 -5.67
N LEU A 274 5.22 16.25 -4.82
CA LEU A 274 5.14 17.71 -4.68
C LEU A 274 6.49 18.42 -4.38
N ASN A 275 7.50 17.70 -3.88
CA ASN A 275 8.82 18.25 -3.53
C ASN A 275 9.99 17.44 -4.12
N GLY A 276 9.76 16.57 -5.11
CA GLY A 276 10.81 15.71 -5.69
C GLY A 276 11.44 14.70 -4.72
N LYS A 277 10.83 14.49 -3.53
CA LYS A 277 11.27 13.49 -2.55
C LYS A 277 10.31 12.31 -2.52
N VAL A 278 10.84 11.14 -2.87
CA VAL A 278 10.24 9.82 -2.62
C VAL A 278 10.88 9.29 -1.35
N THR A 279 10.30 9.58 -0.20
CA THR A 279 10.70 9.01 1.10
C THR A 279 9.46 8.73 1.92
#